data_AF-A0A7C5WIY4-F1
#
_entry.id   AF-A0A7C5WIY4-F1
#
_cell.length_a   1.000
_cell.length_b   1.000
_cell.length_c   1.000
_cell.angle_alpha   90.00
_cell.angle_beta   90.00
_cell.angle_gamma   90.00
#
_symmetry.space_group_name_H-M   'P 1'
#
loop_
_entity.id
_entity.type
_entity.pdbx_description
1 polymer ?
#
loop_
_entity_poly.entity_id
_entity_poly.type
_entity_poly.pdbx_seq_one_letter_code
_entity_poly.pdbx_strand_id
1 'polypeptide(L)'
;MNGSIRDLGLRPEGLQQPAKPAVTGQREDGSEKSFGQALENALREVDQSLNAADQDATNFVVGKGGDLHNVMIELEKADLQFRTIVQVRNKLLEAYKEVMRMQV
;
A
#
# COMPACT_ATOMS: atom_id res chain seq x y z
N MET A 1 52.84 -46.11 31.68
CA MET A 1 52.15 -45.99 32.98
C MET A 1 51.81 -44.52 33.16
N ASN A 2 50.53 -44.18 32.94
CA ASN A 2 49.59 -43.80 34.00
C ASN A 2 49.94 -42.39 34.53
N GLY A 3 49.22 -41.34 34.16
CA GLY A 3 47.89 -41.03 34.71
C GLY A 3 48.03 -40.10 35.91
N SER A 4 47.52 -38.87 35.80
CA SER A 4 47.28 -37.87 36.88
C SER A 4 46.72 -36.61 36.22
N ILE A 5 45.40 -36.47 36.01
CA ILE A 5 44.49 -35.78 36.94
C ILE A 5 45.14 -34.55 37.57
N ARG A 6 44.83 -33.37 37.01
CA ARG A 6 45.09 -31.98 37.45
C ARG A 6 44.73 -31.12 36.22
N ASP A 7 43.61 -30.43 36.09
CA ASP A 7 42.88 -29.58 37.01
C ASP A 7 41.44 -29.45 36.48
N LEU A 8 40.46 -29.87 37.27
CA LEU A 8 39.05 -29.52 37.03
C LEU A 8 38.84 -28.10 37.57
N GLY A 9 39.41 -27.12 36.86
CA GLY A 9 39.23 -25.71 37.14
C GLY A 9 37.83 -25.27 36.71
N LEU A 10 36.91 -25.30 37.65
CA LEU A 10 35.60 -24.65 37.59
C LEU A 10 35.80 -23.18 37.18
N ARG A 11 35.56 -22.88 35.90
CA ARG A 11 35.43 -21.49 35.45
C ARG A 11 33.99 -21.04 35.72
N PRO A 12 33.80 -20.00 36.54
CA PRO A 12 32.48 -19.45 36.80
C PRO A 12 31.90 -18.83 35.53
N GLU A 13 30.59 -18.96 35.44
CA GLU A 13 29.72 -18.50 34.38
C GLU A 13 30.06 -17.07 33.92
N GLY A 14 30.57 -16.98 32.70
CA GLY A 14 30.55 -15.73 31.96
C GLY A 14 29.10 -15.38 31.67
N LEU A 15 28.58 -14.41 32.42
CA LEU A 15 27.30 -13.74 32.25
C LEU A 15 27.04 -13.44 30.76
N GLN A 16 26.27 -14.32 30.11
CA GLN A 16 25.65 -14.03 28.83
C GLN A 16 24.58 -12.96 29.06
N GLN A 17 24.96 -11.72 28.78
CA GLN A 17 23.99 -10.64 28.57
C GLN A 17 23.11 -11.04 27.38
N PRO A 18 21.77 -11.05 27.51
CA PRO A 18 20.91 -11.27 26.36
C PRO A 18 21.11 -10.11 25.38
N ALA A 19 21.59 -10.45 24.19
CA ALA A 19 21.68 -9.51 23.09
C ALA A 19 20.28 -8.91 22.85
N LYS A 20 20.16 -7.60 23.10
CA LYS A 20 19.00 -6.83 22.68
C LYS A 20 18.89 -6.97 21.15
N PRO A 21 17.74 -7.35 20.59
CA PRO A 21 17.56 -7.26 19.15
C PRO A 21 17.66 -5.79 18.78
N ALA A 22 18.75 -5.42 18.11
CA ALA A 22 18.84 -4.15 17.41
C ALA A 22 17.73 -4.18 16.37
N VAL A 23 16.65 -3.43 16.61
CA VAL A 23 15.69 -3.11 15.57
C VAL A 23 16.42 -2.17 14.61
N THR A 24 17.18 -2.77 13.70
CA THR A 24 17.60 -2.09 12.48
C THR A 24 16.33 -1.87 11.70
N GLY A 25 15.65 -0.77 12.00
CA GLY A 25 14.68 -0.18 11.10
C GLY A 25 15.43 0.18 9.83
N GLN A 26 15.47 -0.75 8.88
CA GLN A 26 15.46 -0.42 7.48
C GLN A 26 14.23 0.46 7.28
N ARG A 27 14.43 1.77 7.42
CA ARG A 27 13.63 2.72 6.67
C ARG A 27 13.99 2.40 5.23
N GLU A 28 13.11 1.61 4.61
CA GLU A 28 13.03 1.57 3.17
C GLU A 28 12.78 3.01 2.74
N ASP A 29 13.86 3.70 2.37
CA ASP A 29 13.86 4.89 1.55
C ASP A 29 13.49 4.45 0.12
N GLY A 30 12.33 3.78 0.02
CA GLY A 30 11.56 3.71 -1.20
C GLY A 30 10.76 4.99 -1.21
N SER A 31 11.42 6.07 -1.62
CA SER A 31 10.82 7.38 -1.80
C SER A 31 9.45 7.24 -2.43
N GLU A 32 8.44 7.44 -1.60
CA GLU A 32 7.19 8.11 -1.90
C GLU A 32 6.81 8.08 -3.39
N LYS A 33 6.07 7.04 -3.81
CA LYS A 33 4.88 7.39 -4.58
C LYS A 33 4.04 8.21 -3.61
N SER A 34 4.15 9.54 -3.69
CA SER A 34 3.40 10.41 -2.80
C SER A 34 1.92 10.01 -2.89
N PHE A 35 1.20 10.04 -1.78
CA PHE A 35 -0.23 9.71 -1.81
C PHE A 35 -0.96 10.53 -2.89
N GLY A 36 -0.54 11.79 -3.12
CA GLY A 36 -1.04 12.62 -4.20
C GLY A 36 -0.80 12.02 -5.59
N GLN A 37 0.36 11.42 -5.82
CA GLN A 37 0.68 10.72 -7.08
C GLN A 37 -0.13 9.43 -7.24
N ALA A 38 -0.38 8.70 -6.15
CA ALA A 38 -1.28 7.54 -6.18
C ALA A 38 -2.74 7.96 -6.49
N LEU A 39 -3.21 9.06 -5.90
CA LEU A 39 -4.52 9.65 -6.18
C LEU A 39 -4.63 10.17 -7.62
N GLU A 40 -3.60 10.85 -8.12
CA GLU A 40 -3.55 11.31 -9.51
C GLU A 40 -3.63 10.13 -10.48
N ASN A 41 -2.88 9.05 -10.23
CA ASN A 41 -2.91 7.85 -11.04
C ASN A 41 -4.28 7.18 -11.02
N ALA A 42 -4.90 7.05 -9.84
CA ALA A 42 -6.25 6.49 -9.70
C ALA A 42 -7.29 7.33 -10.46
N LEU A 43 -7.17 8.66 -10.43
CA LEU A 43 -8.06 9.55 -11.16
C LEU A 43 -7.88 9.42 -12.68
N ARG A 44 -6.63 9.29 -13.16
CA ARG A 44 -6.33 9.03 -14.58
C ARG A 44 -6.87 7.68 -15.04
N GLU A 45 -6.81 6.66 -14.19
CA GLU A 45 -7.31 5.32 -14.51
C GLU A 45 -8.83 5.31 -14.67
N VAL A 46 -9.55 6.05 -13.81
CA VAL A 46 -11.00 6.26 -13.97
C VAL A 46 -11.32 7.00 -15.26
N ASP A 47 -10.60 8.08 -15.57
CA ASP A 47 -10.81 8.86 -16.80
C ASP A 47 -10.55 8.03 -18.08
N GLN A 48 -9.53 7.16 -18.04
CA GLN A 48 -9.26 6.20 -19.11
C GLN A 48 -10.37 5.16 -19.25
N SER A 49 -10.87 4.62 -18.13
CA SER A 49 -11.97 3.65 -18.14
C SER A 49 -13.26 4.24 -18.69
N LEU A 50 -13.57 5.50 -18.33
CA LEU A 50 -14.72 6.22 -18.89
C LEU A 50 -14.58 6.45 -20.39
N ASN A 51 -13.43 6.89 -20.88
CA ASN A 51 -13.18 7.07 -22.31
C ASN A 51 -13.27 5.74 -23.08
N ALA A 52 -12.74 4.65 -22.52
CA ALA A 52 -12.82 3.33 -23.12
C ALA A 52 -14.27 2.85 -23.21
N ALA A 53 -15.05 3.02 -22.13
CA ALA A 53 -16.46 2.66 -22.10
C ALA A 53 -17.29 3.44 -23.14
N ASP A 54 -17.01 4.74 -23.32
CA ASP A 54 -17.71 5.59 -24.29
C ASP A 54 -17.39 5.19 -25.74
N GLN A 55 -16.14 4.80 -25.98
CA GLN A 55 -15.66 4.31 -27.27
C GLN A 55 -16.26 2.93 -27.60
N ASP A 56 -16.34 2.03 -26.62
CA ASP A 56 -16.97 0.72 -26.76
C ASP A 56 -18.48 0.82 -26.94
N ALA A 57 -19.15 1.72 -26.22
CA ALA A 57 -20.57 2.02 -26.43
C ALA A 57 -20.81 2.55 -27.85
N THR A 58 -19.95 3.45 -28.34
CA THR A 58 -20.03 3.93 -29.72
C THR A 58 -19.83 2.79 -30.71
N ASN A 59 -18.78 1.98 -30.55
CA ASN A 59 -18.48 0.82 -31.41
C ASN A 59 -19.64 -0.20 -31.44
N PHE A 60 -20.31 -0.40 -30.31
CA PHE A 60 -21.52 -1.22 -30.22
C PHE A 60 -22.68 -0.65 -31.06
N VAL A 61 -22.97 0.65 -30.93
CA VAL A 61 -24.06 1.31 -31.67
C VAL A 61 -23.82 1.32 -33.19
N VAL A 62 -22.56 1.43 -33.65
CA VAL A 62 -22.22 1.29 -35.09
C VAL A 62 -22.13 -0.16 -35.57
N GLY A 63 -22.50 -1.15 -34.73
CA GLY A 63 -22.58 -2.56 -35.13
C GLY A 63 -21.24 -3.26 -35.25
N LYS A 64 -20.15 -2.73 -34.65
CA LYS A 64 -18.80 -3.31 -34.70
C LYS A 64 -18.54 -4.41 -33.67
N GLY A 65 -19.55 -4.86 -32.94
CA GLY A 65 -19.43 -5.96 -31.97
C GLY A 65 -18.66 -5.52 -30.73
N GLY A 66 -19.39 -4.92 -29.78
CA GLY A 66 -18.94 -4.74 -28.40
C GLY A 66 -19.77 -5.66 -27.49
N ASP A 67 -19.15 -6.27 -26.49
CA ASP A 67 -19.88 -7.00 -25.47
C ASP A 67 -20.46 -5.99 -24.48
N LEU A 68 -21.72 -5.58 -24.70
CA LEU A 68 -22.46 -4.62 -23.86
C LEU A 68 -22.38 -4.99 -22.37
N HIS A 69 -22.28 -6.28 -22.07
CA HIS A 69 -22.13 -6.76 -20.69
C HIS A 69 -20.82 -6.28 -20.06
N ASN A 70 -19.71 -6.31 -20.79
CA ASN A 70 -18.42 -5.83 -20.31
C ASN A 70 -18.42 -4.31 -20.12
N VAL A 71 -19.04 -3.54 -21.02
CA VAL A 71 -19.18 -2.08 -20.87
C VAL A 71 -19.96 -1.74 -19.60
N MET A 72 -21.07 -2.45 -19.36
CA MET A 72 -21.88 -2.25 -18.15
C MET A 72 -21.09 -2.58 -16.87
N ILE A 73 -20.28 -3.64 -16.89
CA ILE A 73 -19.42 -4.03 -15.76
C ILE A 73 -18.34 -2.98 -15.50
N GLU A 74 -17.67 -2.47 -16.54
CA GLU A 74 -16.64 -1.46 -16.38
C GLU A 74 -17.21 -0.12 -15.88
N LEU A 75 -18.41 0.26 -16.33
CA LEU A 75 -19.12 1.42 -15.79
C LEU A 75 -19.44 1.27 -14.29
N GLU A 76 -19.92 0.10 -13.86
CA GLU A 76 -20.23 -0.15 -12.44
C GLU A 76 -18.95 -0.14 -11.58
N LYS A 77 -17.86 -0.71 -12.08
CA LYS A 77 -16.54 -0.64 -11.41
C LYS A 77 -16.06 0.79 -11.28
N ALA A 78 -16.15 1.58 -12.34
CA ALA A 78 -15.72 2.98 -12.35
C ALA A 78 -16.52 3.81 -11.33
N ASP A 79 -17.84 3.62 -11.25
CA ASP A 79 -18.70 4.30 -10.27
C ASP A 79 -18.35 3.90 -8.82
N LEU A 80 -18.10 2.60 -8.56
CA LEU A 80 -17.64 2.14 -7.26
C LEU A 80 -16.28 2.75 -6.87
N GLN A 81 -15.31 2.70 -7.77
CA GLN A 81 -13.97 3.26 -7.56
C GLN A 81 -14.04 4.78 -7.27
N PHE A 82 -14.85 5.50 -8.05
CA PHE A 82 -15.06 6.93 -7.84
C PHE A 82 -15.62 7.23 -6.45
N ARG A 83 -16.65 6.50 -6.02
CA ARG A 83 -17.23 6.64 -4.67
C ARG A 83 -16.19 6.40 -3.57
N THR A 84 -15.33 5.40 -3.72
CA THR A 84 -14.23 5.14 -2.79
C THR A 84 -13.23 6.29 -2.75
N ILE A 85 -12.82 6.81 -3.91
CA ILE A 85 -11.88 7.94 -4.00
C ILE A 85 -12.42 9.18 -3.28
N VAL A 86 -13.71 9.50 -3.46
CA VAL A 86 -14.35 10.62 -2.77
C VAL A 86 -14.31 10.46 -1.26
N GLN A 87 -14.55 9.25 -0.74
CA GLN A 87 -14.46 8.97 0.69
C GLN A 87 -13.02 9.12 1.21
N VAL A 88 -12.03 8.60 0.48
CA VAL A 88 -10.61 8.75 0.83
C VAL A 88 -10.22 10.23 0.87
N ARG A 89 -10.60 11.02 -0.16
CA ARG A 89 -10.38 12.47 -0.19
C ARG A 89 -10.95 13.15 1.06
N ASN A 90 -12.19 12.82 1.43
CA ASN A 90 -12.84 13.42 2.59
C ASN A 90 -12.10 13.05 3.89
N LYS A 91 -11.65 11.79 4.06
CA LYS A 91 -10.88 11.37 5.24
C LYS A 91 -9.51 12.00 5.35
N LEU A 92 -8.86 12.29 4.23
CA LEU A 92 -7.60 13.02 4.25
C LEU A 92 -7.78 14.49 4.61
N LEU A 93 -8.86 15.13 4.13
CA LEU A 93 -9.20 16.49 4.56
C LEU A 93 -9.55 16.55 6.05
N GLU A 94 -10.25 15.54 6.58
CA GLU A 94 -10.51 15.41 8.02
C GLU A 94 -9.20 15.23 8.80
N ALA A 95 -8.32 14.32 8.37
CA ALA A 95 -7.02 14.09 9.01
C ALA A 95 -6.14 15.35 9.01
N TYR A 96 -6.11 16.10 7.91
CA TYR A 96 -5.39 17.37 7.83
C TYR A 96 -5.96 18.42 8.80
N LYS A 97 -7.29 18.53 8.89
CA LYS A 97 -7.95 19.42 9.86
C LYS A 97 -7.67 19.02 11.30
N GLU A 98 -7.61 17.72 11.59
CA GLU A 98 -7.32 17.21 12.93
C GLU A 98 -5.89 17.53 13.37
N VAL A 99 -4.90 17.32 12.49
CA VAL A 99 -3.50 17.69 12.77
C VAL A 99 -3.38 19.19 13.07
N MET A 100 -4.07 20.05 12.31
CA MET A 100 -4.07 21.50 12.59
C MET A 100 -4.72 21.86 13.93
N ARG A 101 -5.72 21.11 14.40
CA ARG A 101 -6.33 21.33 15.72
C ARG A 101 -5.45 20.86 16.87
N MET A 102 -4.55 19.90 16.64
CA MET A 102 -3.60 19.45 17.66
C MET A 102 -2.42 20.41 17.87
N GLN A 103 -2.15 21.31 16.91
CA GLN A 103 -0.98 22.20 16.92
C GLN A 103 -1.25 23.61 17.45
N VAL A 104 -2.49 23.93 17.83
CA VAL A 104 -2.86 25.23 18.42
C VAL A 104 -2.98 25.17 19.93
#